data_AF-A0A291P233-F1
#
_entry.id   AF-A0A291P233-F1
#
_cell.length_a   1.000
_cell.length_b   1.000
_cell.length_c   1.000
_cell.angle_alpha   90.00
_cell.angle_beta   90.00
_cell.angle_gamma   90.00
#
_symmetry.space_group_name_H-M   'P 1'
#
loop_
_entity.id
_entity.type
_entity.pdbx_description
1 polymer ?
#
loop_
_entity_poly.entity_id
_entity_poly.type
_entity_poly.pdbx_seq_one_letter_code
_entity_poly.pdbx_strand_id
1 'polypeptide(L)'
;HFDTLYKEGAAGQSTLTQYTRYLTIALGILQSTTLITVARSGALFGTSASTECTQLITNDAWYAIMLMVITMTAGTGVIMWMGELVTERGVGNGMSLMIFVSIAALFPGSLTAIGQQQGFDTLIIVLIVGVLVVAGVVFVEQSQRRIPVQYAKRMVGRRTYGGNNTYIPIKVNMAGVIPVIFASSLLYLPALLAQFNQPAAGQEAPAWVVWISQNLTGGDQPLYMAMYFLLIIGFTYFYVAITFNPEE
;
A
#
# COMPACT_ATOMS: atom_id res chain seq x y z
N HIS A 1 12.21 -17.21 18.70
CA HIS A 1 10.82 -17.50 19.13
C HIS A 1 9.84 -17.41 17.96
N PHE A 2 9.80 -16.32 17.19
CA PHE A 2 9.00 -16.29 15.95
C PHE A 2 9.42 -17.37 14.93
N ASP A 3 10.72 -17.65 14.83
CA ASP A 3 11.25 -18.70 13.96
C ASP A 3 10.90 -20.14 14.44
N THR A 4 10.67 -20.34 15.75
CA THR A 4 10.21 -21.63 16.28
C THR A 4 8.71 -21.81 16.04
N LEU A 5 7.92 -20.74 16.21
CA LEU A 5 6.50 -20.70 15.85
C LEU A 5 6.29 -20.94 14.34
N TYR A 6 7.14 -20.39 13.47
CA TYR A 6 7.05 -20.66 12.03
C TYR A 6 7.28 -22.14 11.69
N LYS A 7 8.16 -22.81 12.44
CA LYS A 7 8.47 -24.24 12.30
C LYS A 7 7.43 -25.18 12.92
N GLU A 8 6.51 -24.67 13.76
CA GLU A 8 5.41 -25.42 14.38
C GLU A 8 4.20 -25.65 13.45
N GLY A 9 4.27 -25.20 12.19
CA GLY A 9 3.23 -25.44 11.19
C GLY A 9 1.97 -24.61 11.42
N ALA A 10 0.78 -25.22 11.22
CA ALA A 10 -0.50 -24.50 11.22
C ALA A 10 -0.83 -23.80 12.56
N ALA A 11 -0.44 -24.39 13.70
CA ALA A 11 -0.68 -23.82 15.02
C ALA A 11 0.14 -22.53 15.23
N GLY A 12 1.39 -22.52 14.79
CA GLY A 12 2.26 -21.35 14.87
C GLY A 12 1.85 -20.22 13.93
N GLN A 13 1.36 -20.55 12.72
CA GLN A 13 0.79 -19.55 11.80
C GLN A 13 -0.45 -18.85 12.37
N SER A 14 -1.31 -19.58 13.10
CA SER A 14 -2.48 -18.99 13.76
C SER A 14 -2.08 -17.99 14.84
N THR A 15 -1.04 -18.31 15.62
CA THR A 15 -0.50 -17.44 16.68
C THR A 15 0.17 -16.20 16.09
N LEU A 16 0.94 -16.36 15.01
CA LEU A 16 1.53 -15.23 14.28
C LEU A 16 0.44 -14.27 13.77
N THR A 17 -0.64 -14.83 13.23
CA THR A 17 -1.78 -14.05 12.73
C THR A 17 -2.43 -13.23 13.85
N GLN A 18 -2.59 -13.80 15.05
CA GLN A 18 -3.10 -13.06 16.21
C GLN A 18 -2.20 -11.87 16.58
N TYR A 19 -0.88 -12.05 16.59
CA TYR A 19 0.05 -10.93 16.82
C TYR A 19 -0.06 -9.86 15.75
N THR A 20 -0.17 -10.25 14.47
CA THR A 20 -0.37 -9.30 13.37
C THR A 20 -1.68 -8.53 13.52
N ARG A 21 -2.76 -9.16 13.99
CA ARG A 21 -4.04 -8.48 14.25
C ARG A 21 -3.90 -7.42 15.33
N TYR A 22 -3.27 -7.73 16.46
CA TYR A 22 -3.04 -6.76 17.53
C TYR A 22 -2.19 -5.59 17.08
N LEU A 23 -1.12 -5.86 16.31
CA LEU A 23 -0.28 -4.82 15.74
C LEU A 23 -1.06 -3.93 14.77
N THR A 24 -1.92 -4.52 13.93
CA THR A 24 -2.73 -3.76 12.97
C THR A 24 -3.74 -2.84 13.67
N ILE A 25 -4.37 -3.30 14.74
CA ILE A 25 -5.29 -2.47 15.55
C ILE A 25 -4.52 -1.31 16.21
N ALA A 26 -3.34 -1.58 16.78
CA ALA A 26 -2.50 -0.55 17.39
C ALA A 26 -2.07 0.52 16.36
N LEU A 27 -1.66 0.09 15.16
CA LEU A 27 -1.36 1.01 14.06
C LEU A 27 -2.61 1.77 13.59
N GLY A 28 -3.78 1.13 13.56
CA GLY A 28 -5.06 1.75 13.21
C GLY A 28 -5.45 2.87 14.18
N ILE A 29 -5.23 2.69 15.48
CA ILE A 29 -5.46 3.74 16.50
C ILE A 29 -4.51 4.92 16.28
N LEU A 30 -3.23 4.65 16.03
CA LEU A 30 -2.23 5.70 15.76
C LEU A 30 -2.59 6.50 14.49
N GLN A 31 -2.91 5.81 13.40
CA GLN A 31 -3.25 6.43 12.12
C GLN A 31 -4.58 7.20 12.19
N SER A 32 -5.62 6.64 12.83
CA SER A 32 -6.90 7.34 12.97
C SER A 32 -6.78 8.59 13.84
N THR A 33 -6.04 8.52 14.96
CA THR A 33 -5.75 9.70 15.79
C THR A 33 -5.07 10.79 14.96
N THR A 34 -4.10 10.39 14.15
CA THR A 34 -3.36 11.31 13.29
C THR A 34 -4.23 11.97 12.22
N LEU A 35 -5.05 11.19 11.52
CA LEU A 35 -5.96 11.72 10.52
C LEU A 35 -6.97 12.68 11.15
N ILE A 36 -7.47 12.39 12.35
CA ILE A 36 -8.42 13.28 13.05
C ILE A 36 -7.74 14.57 13.52
N THR A 37 -6.51 14.52 14.02
CA THR A 37 -5.77 15.74 14.41
C THR A 37 -5.45 16.62 13.21
N VAL A 38 -5.07 16.02 12.08
CA VAL A 38 -4.83 16.74 10.82
C VAL A 38 -6.12 17.32 10.25
N ALA A 39 -7.23 16.57 10.31
CA ALA A 39 -8.56 17.06 9.91
C ALA A 39 -8.98 18.29 10.73
N ARG A 40 -8.72 18.27 12.04
CA ARG A 40 -9.01 19.40 12.94
C ARG A 40 -8.18 20.65 12.61
N SER A 41 -6.91 20.47 12.25
CA SER A 41 -6.02 21.58 11.88
C SER A 41 -6.39 22.25 10.54
N GLY A 42 -7.38 21.73 9.81
CA GLY A 42 -7.75 22.20 8.47
C GLY A 42 -6.72 21.87 7.38
N ALA A 43 -5.62 21.20 7.73
CA ALA A 43 -4.54 20.87 6.79
C ALA A 43 -4.85 19.65 5.89
N LEU A 44 -5.91 18.88 6.19
CA LEU A 44 -6.26 17.67 5.44
C LEU A 44 -6.91 17.99 4.09
N PHE A 45 -7.74 19.04 4.05
CA PHE A 45 -8.28 19.60 2.83
C PHE A 45 -7.52 20.90 2.61
N GLY A 46 -6.53 20.90 1.71
CA GLY A 46 -5.74 22.10 1.41
C GLY A 46 -6.60 23.35 1.19
N THR A 47 -5.96 24.52 1.11
CA THR A 47 -6.52 25.89 1.04
C THR A 47 -7.65 26.17 0.02
N SER A 48 -8.16 25.17 -0.68
CA SER A 48 -9.32 25.20 -1.58
C SER A 48 -10.65 24.75 -0.96
N ALA A 49 -10.68 24.36 0.32
CA ALA A 49 -11.93 23.99 0.96
C ALA A 49 -12.62 25.22 1.56
N SER A 50 -13.82 25.52 1.06
CA SER A 50 -14.77 26.55 1.53
C SER A 50 -14.79 26.74 3.06
N THR A 51 -15.14 27.94 3.55
CA THR A 51 -15.26 28.30 4.98
C THR A 51 -15.95 27.23 5.86
N GLU A 52 -16.90 26.49 5.29
CA GLU A 52 -17.62 25.34 5.89
C GLU A 52 -16.72 24.12 6.25
N CYS A 53 -15.56 23.96 5.62
CA CYS A 53 -14.59 22.89 5.90
C CYS A 53 -13.62 23.24 7.03
N THR A 54 -13.55 24.51 7.45
CA THR A 54 -12.72 24.95 8.57
C THR A 54 -13.31 24.54 9.93
N GLN A 55 -14.62 24.27 9.97
CA GLN A 55 -15.36 23.76 11.14
C GLN A 55 -16.01 22.39 10.84
N LEU A 56 -15.25 21.46 10.26
CA LEU A 56 -15.72 20.10 10.03
C LEU A 56 -16.08 19.36 11.35
N ILE A 57 -15.50 19.80 12.46
CA ILE A 57 -15.78 19.29 13.81
C ILE A 57 -16.52 20.37 14.59
N THR A 58 -17.83 20.17 14.79
CA THR A 58 -18.71 21.09 15.53
C THR A 58 -18.49 21.03 17.04
N ASN A 59 -17.74 20.04 17.54
CA ASN A 59 -17.53 19.81 18.97
C ASN A 59 -16.09 19.36 19.26
N ASP A 60 -15.28 20.28 19.76
CA ASP A 60 -13.85 20.09 20.11
C ASP A 60 -13.63 19.27 21.40
N ALA A 61 -14.68 18.68 21.97
CA ALA A 61 -14.58 17.95 23.20
C ALA A 61 -13.78 16.64 23.03
N TRP A 62 -12.94 16.34 24.02
CA TRP A 62 -12.09 15.15 24.04
C TRP A 62 -12.87 13.83 23.86
N TYR A 63 -14.14 13.78 24.33
CA TYR A 63 -15.01 12.62 24.17
C TYR A 63 -15.44 12.40 22.71
N ALA A 64 -15.64 13.46 21.93
CA ALA A 64 -16.01 13.36 20.52
C ALA A 64 -14.83 12.81 19.70
N ILE A 65 -13.61 13.27 20.00
CA ILE A 65 -12.38 12.77 19.37
C ILE A 65 -12.16 11.29 19.68
N MET A 66 -12.30 10.89 20.94
CA MET A 66 -12.21 9.48 21.33
C MET A 66 -13.24 8.62 20.57
N LEU A 67 -14.48 9.10 20.43
CA LEU A 67 -15.52 8.41 19.69
C LEU A 67 -15.19 8.29 18.19
N MET A 68 -14.65 9.34 17.57
CA MET A 68 -14.19 9.30 16.17
C MET A 68 -13.04 8.30 15.97
N VAL A 69 -12.04 8.29 16.85
CA VAL A 69 -10.91 7.34 16.80
C VAL A 69 -11.42 5.90 16.93
N ILE A 70 -12.31 5.64 17.89
CA ILE A 70 -12.88 4.31 18.12
C ILE A 70 -13.71 3.87 16.92
N THR A 71 -14.56 4.73 16.36
CA THR A 71 -15.41 4.39 15.21
C THR A 71 -14.59 4.13 13.95
N MET A 72 -13.55 4.92 13.67
CA MET A 72 -12.63 4.67 12.56
C MET A 72 -11.87 3.35 12.76
N THR A 73 -11.33 3.12 13.96
CA THR A 73 -10.60 1.88 14.28
C THR A 73 -11.53 0.66 14.18
N ALA A 74 -12.77 0.76 14.69
CA ALA A 74 -13.78 -0.29 14.57
C ALA A 74 -14.10 -0.57 13.10
N GLY A 75 -14.25 0.47 12.26
CA GLY A 75 -14.41 0.31 10.81
C GLY A 75 -13.26 -0.47 10.16
N THR A 76 -12.00 -0.16 10.52
CA THR A 76 -10.85 -0.94 10.02
C THR A 76 -10.87 -2.39 10.47
N GLY A 77 -11.32 -2.67 11.70
CA GLY A 77 -11.50 -4.02 12.21
C GLY A 77 -12.56 -4.82 11.45
N VAL A 78 -13.69 -4.17 11.10
CA VAL A 78 -14.72 -4.77 10.24
C VAL A 78 -14.17 -5.08 8.86
N ILE A 79 -13.40 -4.17 8.25
CA ILE A 79 -12.77 -4.40 6.94
C ILE A 79 -11.79 -5.59 6.99
N MET A 80 -10.96 -5.66 8.04
CA MET A 80 -10.05 -6.79 8.25
C MET A 80 -10.82 -8.11 8.35
N TRP A 81 -11.86 -8.15 9.19
CA TRP A 81 -12.71 -9.34 9.34
C TRP A 81 -13.38 -9.75 8.02
N MET A 82 -13.87 -8.79 7.24
CA MET A 82 -14.42 -9.06 5.91
C MET A 82 -13.35 -9.63 4.96
N GLY A 83 -12.13 -9.11 4.98
CA GLY A 83 -11.02 -9.64 4.18
C GLY A 83 -10.67 -11.09 4.55
N GLU A 84 -10.71 -11.43 5.83
CA GLU A 84 -10.49 -12.82 6.29
C GLU A 84 -11.62 -13.74 5.84
N LEU A 85 -12.88 -13.32 5.98
CA LEU A 85 -14.05 -14.07 5.48
C LEU A 85 -13.99 -14.34 3.97
N VAL A 86 -13.54 -13.36 3.17
CA VAL A 86 -13.38 -13.55 1.72
C VAL A 86 -12.30 -14.60 1.43
N THR A 87 -11.21 -14.58 2.21
CA THR A 87 -10.11 -15.55 2.09
C THR A 87 -10.58 -16.96 2.46
N GLU A 88 -11.34 -17.11 3.55
CA GLU A 88 -11.91 -18.40 3.97
C GLU A 88 -12.90 -18.97 2.96
N ARG A 89 -13.65 -18.11 2.25
CA ARG A 89 -14.58 -18.52 1.19
C ARG A 89 -13.88 -18.86 -0.14
N GLY A 90 -12.55 -18.82 -0.19
CA GLY A 90 -11.74 -19.35 -1.29
C GLY A 90 -11.55 -18.41 -2.48
N VAL A 91 -11.93 -17.14 -2.39
CA VAL A 91 -11.72 -16.16 -3.48
C VAL A 91 -10.39 -15.42 -3.28
N GLY A 92 -9.28 -16.13 -3.50
CA GLY A 92 -7.93 -15.56 -3.47
C GLY A 92 -7.53 -14.95 -2.12
N ASN A 93 -6.73 -13.88 -2.14
CA ASN A 93 -6.32 -13.14 -0.96
C ASN A 93 -7.30 -11.99 -0.70
N GLY A 94 -8.15 -12.14 0.31
CA GLY A 94 -9.26 -11.21 0.56
C GLY A 94 -8.83 -9.78 0.88
N MET A 95 -7.69 -9.57 1.55
CA MET A 95 -7.17 -8.22 1.79
C MET A 95 -6.75 -7.53 0.48
N SER A 96 -6.09 -8.25 -0.43
CA SER A 96 -5.72 -7.69 -1.74
C SER A 96 -6.93 -7.35 -2.59
N LEU A 97 -7.98 -8.17 -2.51
CA LEU A 97 -9.22 -7.96 -3.25
C LEU A 97 -10.00 -6.74 -2.73
N MET A 98 -10.03 -6.53 -1.41
CA MET A 98 -10.62 -5.33 -0.81
C MET A 98 -9.90 -4.05 -1.26
N ILE A 99 -8.55 -4.07 -1.29
CA ILE A 99 -7.76 -2.94 -1.81
C ILE A 99 -8.06 -2.70 -3.28
N PHE A 100 -8.13 -3.76 -4.08
CA PHE A 100 -8.50 -3.66 -5.50
C PHE A 100 -9.86 -3.01 -5.71
N VAL A 101 -10.90 -3.47 -4.98
CA VAL A 101 -12.25 -2.90 -5.09
C VAL A 101 -12.27 -1.43 -4.67
N SER A 102 -11.55 -1.07 -3.60
CA SER A 102 -11.44 0.32 -3.14
C SER A 102 -10.85 1.22 -4.23
N ILE A 103 -9.73 0.81 -4.84
CA ILE A 103 -9.08 1.56 -5.92
C ILE A 103 -9.97 1.59 -7.17
N ALA A 104 -10.57 0.46 -7.53
CA ALA A 104 -11.47 0.34 -8.69
C ALA A 104 -12.71 1.24 -8.58
N ALA A 105 -13.25 1.44 -7.38
CA ALA A 105 -14.41 2.29 -7.15
C ALA A 105 -14.16 3.79 -7.43
N LEU A 106 -12.90 4.24 -7.41
CA LEU A 106 -12.53 5.63 -7.72
C LEU A 106 -12.44 5.91 -9.23
N PHE A 107 -12.33 4.88 -10.08
CA PHE A 107 -12.18 5.05 -11.52
C PHE A 107 -13.37 5.76 -12.17
N PRO A 108 -14.63 5.36 -11.93
CA PRO A 108 -15.78 6.00 -12.57
C PRO A 108 -15.88 7.49 -12.25
N GLY A 109 -15.67 7.86 -10.98
CA GLY A 109 -15.72 9.27 -10.54
C GLY A 109 -14.62 10.13 -11.13
N SER A 110 -13.42 9.55 -11.31
CA SER A 110 -12.30 10.26 -11.93
C SER A 110 -12.53 10.48 -13.44
N LEU A 111 -13.10 9.50 -14.13
CA LEU A 111 -13.42 9.60 -15.56
C LEU A 111 -14.52 10.63 -15.84
N THR A 112 -15.56 10.67 -15.01
CA THR A 112 -16.64 11.67 -15.16
C THR A 112 -16.13 13.08 -14.88
N ALA A 113 -15.25 13.27 -13.89
CA ALA A 113 -14.65 14.57 -13.60
C ALA A 113 -13.82 15.11 -14.78
N ILE A 114 -13.00 14.26 -15.41
CA ILE A 114 -12.21 14.64 -16.59
C ILE A 114 -13.13 15.00 -17.77
N GLY A 115 -14.16 14.19 -18.03
CA GLY A 115 -15.11 14.44 -19.10
C GLY A 115 -15.87 15.76 -18.95
N GLN A 116 -16.20 16.16 -17.71
CA GLN A 116 -16.89 17.42 -17.42
C GLN A 116 -15.96 18.64 -17.44
N GLN A 117 -14.70 18.50 -17.00
CA GLN A 117 -13.78 19.64 -16.88
C GLN A 117 -12.96 19.92 -18.13
N GLN A 118 -12.54 18.88 -18.88
CA GLN A 118 -11.56 19.00 -19.97
C GLN A 118 -12.10 18.56 -21.34
N GLY A 119 -13.38 18.17 -21.41
CA GLY A 119 -14.07 17.78 -22.64
C GLY A 119 -13.86 16.32 -23.05
N PHE A 120 -14.67 15.88 -24.03
CA PHE A 120 -14.74 14.48 -24.46
C PHE A 120 -13.47 14.00 -25.17
N ASP A 121 -12.78 14.89 -25.90
CA ASP A 121 -11.55 14.56 -26.62
C ASP A 121 -10.42 14.16 -25.66
N THR A 122 -10.26 14.90 -24.55
CA THR A 122 -9.27 14.61 -23.52
C THR A 122 -9.56 13.28 -22.81
N LEU A 123 -10.83 12.97 -22.57
CA LEU A 123 -11.25 11.69 -21.99
C LEU A 123 -10.84 10.51 -22.88
N ILE A 124 -11.03 10.61 -24.20
CA ILE A 124 -10.63 9.55 -25.15
C ILE A 124 -9.12 9.33 -25.10
N ILE A 125 -8.33 10.40 -25.10
CA ILE A 125 -6.86 10.30 -25.03
C ILE A 125 -6.43 9.61 -23.74
N VAL A 126 -6.98 10.03 -22.59
CA VAL A 126 -6.67 9.42 -21.28
C VAL A 126 -7.04 7.94 -21.27
N LEU A 127 -8.17 7.56 -21.87
CA LEU A 127 -8.60 6.16 -21.93
C LEU A 127 -7.66 5.31 -22.80
N ILE A 128 -7.23 5.83 -23.95
CA ILE A 128 -6.26 5.16 -24.84
C ILE A 128 -4.92 4.98 -24.12
N VAL A 129 -4.39 6.03 -23.50
CA VAL A 129 -3.14 5.98 -22.73
C VAL A 129 -3.27 5.01 -21.56
N GLY A 130 -4.40 5.02 -20.86
CA GLY A 130 -4.68 4.10 -19.76
C GLY A 130 -4.63 2.64 -20.21
N VAL A 131 -5.26 2.31 -21.34
CA VAL A 131 -5.21 0.95 -21.92
C VAL A 131 -3.78 0.56 -22.31
N LEU A 132 -3.00 1.46 -22.91
CA LEU A 132 -1.61 1.20 -23.27
C LEU A 132 -0.73 0.94 -22.04
N VAL A 133 -0.91 1.73 -20.97
CA VAL A 133 -0.19 1.53 -19.70
C VAL A 133 -0.57 0.20 -19.08
N VAL A 134 -1.86 -0.16 -19.03
CA VAL A 134 -2.32 -1.45 -18.52
C VAL A 134 -1.73 -2.60 -19.33
N ALA A 135 -1.72 -2.50 -20.66
CA ALA A 135 -1.10 -3.51 -21.52
C ALA A 135 0.41 -3.65 -21.25
N GLY A 136 1.12 -2.54 -21.05
CA GLY A 136 2.53 -2.53 -20.67
C GLY A 136 2.78 -3.19 -19.32
N VAL A 137 1.97 -2.86 -18.30
CA VAL A 137 2.07 -3.46 -16.96
C VAL A 137 1.80 -4.97 -17.03
N VAL A 138 0.76 -5.40 -17.75
CA VAL A 138 0.43 -6.83 -17.92
C VAL A 138 1.57 -7.58 -18.62
N PHE A 139 2.17 -6.98 -19.65
CA PHE A 139 3.31 -7.57 -20.35
C PHE A 139 4.52 -7.79 -19.44
N VAL A 140 4.87 -6.78 -18.64
CA VAL A 140 6.00 -6.87 -17.69
C VAL A 140 5.69 -7.87 -16.57
N GLU A 141 4.47 -7.86 -16.02
CA GLU A 141 4.09 -8.71 -14.90
C GLU A 141 3.98 -10.20 -15.29
N GLN A 142 3.54 -10.50 -16.52
CA GLN A 142 3.52 -11.86 -17.05
C GLN A 142 4.88 -12.36 -17.55
N SER A 143 5.87 -11.48 -17.65
CA SER A 143 7.22 -11.85 -18.07
C SER A 143 7.91 -12.69 -17.01
N GLN A 144 8.33 -13.89 -17.41
CA GLN A 144 9.04 -14.85 -16.56
C GLN A 144 10.23 -15.46 -17.29
N ARG A 145 11.35 -15.54 -16.59
CA ARG A 145 12.53 -16.29 -17.01
C ARG A 145 12.37 -17.75 -16.62
N ARG A 146 12.34 -18.65 -17.60
CA ARG A 146 12.23 -20.10 -17.36
C ARG A 146 13.62 -20.71 -17.27
N ILE A 147 14.03 -21.16 -16.08
CA ILE A 147 15.32 -21.84 -15.87
C ILE A 147 15.06 -23.35 -15.85
N PRO A 148 15.60 -24.14 -16.80
CA PRO A 148 15.38 -25.58 -16.84
C PRO A 148 16.08 -26.28 -15.67
N VAL A 149 15.37 -27.17 -15.00
CA VAL A 149 15.89 -28.00 -13.91
C VAL A 149 15.68 -29.46 -14.28
N GLN A 150 16.75 -30.24 -14.18
CA GLN A 150 16.71 -31.68 -14.39
C GLN A 150 16.62 -32.36 -13.04
N TYR A 151 15.45 -32.92 -12.72
CA TYR A 151 15.32 -33.80 -11.55
C TYR A 151 16.11 -35.09 -11.78
N ALA A 152 16.81 -35.54 -10.75
CA ALA A 152 17.55 -36.79 -10.79
C ALA A 152 16.61 -37.94 -11.14
N LYS A 153 16.97 -38.70 -12.19
CA LYS A 153 16.16 -39.84 -12.65
C LYS A 153 16.37 -41.01 -11.70
N ARG A 154 15.29 -41.65 -11.27
CA ARG A 154 15.36 -42.97 -10.65
C ARG A 154 15.25 -44.03 -11.75
N MET A 155 16.34 -44.74 -12.01
CA MET A 155 16.36 -45.84 -12.97
C MET A 155 15.74 -47.07 -12.30
N VAL A 156 14.61 -47.56 -12.84
CA VAL A 156 13.99 -48.83 -12.42
C VAL A 156 14.13 -49.82 -13.58
N GLY A 157 15.02 -50.80 -13.46
CA GLY A 157 15.34 -51.75 -14.52
C GLY A 157 16.15 -51.14 -15.67
N ARG A 158 15.85 -51.53 -16.93
CA ARG A 158 16.56 -51.08 -18.15
C ARG A 158 15.94 -49.85 -18.83
N ARG A 159 14.88 -49.27 -18.26
CA ARG A 159 14.19 -48.10 -18.83
C ARG A 159 14.26 -46.94 -17.84
N THR A 160 14.82 -45.82 -18.29
CA THR A 160 14.65 -44.53 -17.63
C THR A 160 13.23 -44.03 -17.89
N TYR A 161 12.36 -44.13 -16.88
CA TYR A 161 11.08 -43.44 -16.83
C TYR A 161 11.26 -42.09 -16.13
N GLY A 162 10.65 -41.04 -16.66
CA GLY A 162 10.72 -39.70 -16.09
C GLY A 162 11.85 -38.87 -16.71
N GLY A 163 11.44 -37.89 -17.51
CA GLY A 163 12.33 -36.98 -18.22
C GLY A 163 11.56 -35.80 -18.81
N ASN A 164 10.55 -35.29 -18.10
CA ASN A 164 10.05 -33.98 -18.45
C ASN A 164 11.07 -32.95 -17.98
N ASN A 165 11.54 -32.11 -18.91
CA ASN A 165 12.25 -30.89 -18.57
C ASN A 165 11.28 -30.01 -17.78
N THR A 166 11.38 -30.04 -16.45
CA THR A 166 10.69 -29.06 -15.61
C THR A 166 11.51 -27.78 -15.63
N TYR A 167 10.85 -26.63 -15.57
CA TYR A 167 11.53 -25.35 -15.37
C TYR A 167 10.99 -24.70 -14.11
N ILE A 168 11.86 -23.99 -13.40
CA ILE A 168 11.44 -23.09 -12.34
C ILE A 168 11.19 -21.72 -13.00
N PRO A 169 9.95 -21.20 -12.99
CA PRO A 169 9.67 -19.86 -13.49
C PRO A 169 10.13 -18.81 -12.48
N ILE A 170 11.02 -17.93 -12.91
CA ILE A 170 11.41 -16.74 -12.15
C ILE A 170 10.71 -15.54 -12.79
N LYS A 171 9.70 -14.96 -12.12
CA LYS A 171 9.06 -13.72 -12.59
C LYS A 171 10.07 -12.58 -12.62
N VAL A 172 9.90 -11.66 -13.57
CA VAL A 172 10.73 -10.45 -13.66
C VAL A 172 10.48 -9.54 -12.46
N ASN A 173 9.22 -9.38 -12.05
CA ASN A 173 8.84 -8.66 -10.84
C ASN A 173 8.44 -9.65 -9.73
N MET A 174 9.39 -10.06 -8.91
CA MET A 174 9.11 -10.91 -7.74
C MET A 174 8.54 -10.11 -6.57
N ALA A 175 8.80 -8.80 -6.51
CA ALA A 175 8.44 -7.97 -5.37
C ALA A 175 6.97 -7.50 -5.41
N GLY A 176 6.33 -7.56 -6.58
CA GLY A 176 4.97 -7.10 -6.78
C GLY A 176 4.84 -5.60 -6.50
N VAL A 177 3.81 -5.21 -5.73
CA VAL A 177 3.48 -3.82 -5.43
C VAL A 177 3.98 -3.38 -4.05
N ILE A 178 4.46 -4.32 -3.23
CA ILE A 178 4.82 -4.10 -1.82
C ILE A 178 5.92 -3.03 -1.65
N PRO A 179 7.03 -3.03 -2.42
CA PRO A 179 8.07 -2.00 -2.28
C PRO A 179 7.58 -0.57 -2.49
N VAL A 180 6.68 -0.36 -3.45
CA VAL A 180 6.13 0.97 -3.76
C VAL A 180 5.25 1.46 -2.60
N ILE A 181 4.46 0.56 -2.00
CA ILE A 181 3.65 0.88 -0.83
C ILE A 181 4.55 1.28 0.35
N PHE A 182 5.63 0.54 0.62
CA PHE A 182 6.58 0.90 1.68
C PHE A 182 7.33 2.20 1.41
N ALA A 183 7.72 2.46 0.16
CA ALA A 183 8.34 3.73 -0.20
C ALA A 183 7.38 4.91 0.07
N SER A 184 6.11 4.77 -0.32
CA SER A 184 5.10 5.81 -0.10
C SER A 184 4.79 6.02 1.39
N SER A 185 4.69 4.95 2.19
CA SER A 185 4.44 5.06 3.63
C SER A 185 5.63 5.67 4.38
N LEU A 186 6.87 5.38 3.96
CA LEU A 186 8.07 5.97 4.55
C LEU A 186 8.14 7.48 4.28
N LEU A 187 7.83 7.93 3.05
CA LEU A 187 7.77 9.36 2.73
C LEU A 187 6.60 10.08 3.39
N TYR A 188 5.54 9.35 3.72
CA TYR A 188 4.40 9.91 4.45
C TYR A 188 4.72 10.20 5.92
N LEU A 189 5.65 9.46 6.57
CA LEU A 189 5.98 9.67 7.98
C LEU A 189 6.55 11.07 8.28
N PRO A 190 7.54 11.60 7.54
CA PRO A 190 8.01 12.98 7.71
C PRO A 190 6.93 14.03 7.46
N ALA A 191 6.09 13.81 6.44
CA ALA A 191 4.97 14.70 6.13
C ALA A 191 3.99 14.80 7.30
N LEU A 192 3.69 13.65 7.91
CA LEU A 192 2.82 13.53 9.06
C LEU A 192 3.42 14.21 10.31
N LEU A 193 4.72 14.03 10.57
CA LEU A 193 5.42 14.74 11.66
C LEU A 193 5.48 16.25 11.44
N ALA A 194 5.65 16.69 10.20
CA ALA A 194 5.62 18.10 9.85
C ALA A 194 4.22 18.69 10.10
N GLN A 195 3.15 17.97 9.74
CA GLN A 195 1.77 18.40 10.00
C GLN A 195 1.45 18.52 11.49
N PHE A 196 1.94 17.60 12.34
CA PHE A 196 1.76 17.71 13.80
C PHE A 196 2.48 18.91 14.44
N ASN A 197 3.54 19.41 13.80
CA ASN A 197 4.34 20.54 14.30
C ASN A 197 4.02 21.86 13.57
N GLN A 198 2.91 21.93 12.83
CA GLN A 198 2.41 23.20 12.30
C GLN A 198 1.76 23.99 13.44
N PRO A 199 2.28 25.18 13.79
CA PRO A 199 1.67 25.99 14.85
C PRO A 199 0.33 26.58 14.40
N ALA A 200 -0.50 26.94 15.37
CA ALA A 200 -1.78 27.63 15.14
C ALA A 200 -1.58 28.95 14.38
N ALA A 201 -2.62 29.38 13.65
CA ALA A 201 -2.61 30.59 12.82
C ALA A 201 -1.99 31.79 13.55
N GLY A 202 -0.83 32.25 13.09
CA GLY A 202 -0.12 33.44 13.62
C GLY A 202 1.27 33.21 14.21
N GLN A 203 1.82 31.99 14.23
CA GLN A 203 3.23 31.74 14.59
C GLN A 203 4.03 31.15 13.42
N GLU A 204 5.30 31.54 13.30
CA GLU A 204 6.19 31.01 12.28
C GLU A 204 6.47 29.52 12.53
N ALA A 205 6.15 28.69 11.54
CA ALA A 205 6.47 27.27 11.60
C ALA A 205 8.01 27.09 11.67
N PRO A 206 8.51 26.13 12.45
CA PRO A 206 9.94 25.84 12.50
C PRO A 206 10.51 25.62 11.09
N ALA A 207 11.70 26.15 10.81
CA ALA A 207 12.31 26.09 9.47
C ALA A 207 12.42 24.66 8.90
N TRP A 208 12.57 23.66 9.77
CA TRP A 208 12.58 22.25 9.37
C TRP A 208 11.21 21.75 8.89
N VAL A 209 10.10 22.22 9.49
CA VAL A 209 8.72 21.89 9.07
C VAL A 209 8.42 22.49 7.70
N VAL A 210 8.81 23.74 7.49
CA VAL A 210 8.65 24.44 6.20
C VAL A 210 9.48 23.75 5.12
N TRP A 211 10.73 23.37 5.43
CA TRP A 211 11.58 22.65 4.50
C TRP A 211 11.00 21.28 4.13
N ILE A 212 10.50 20.50 5.09
CA ILE A 212 9.86 19.21 4.82
C ILE A 212 8.57 19.38 4.02
N SER A 213 7.72 20.34 4.38
CA SER A 213 6.46 20.60 3.67
C SER A 213 6.66 21.20 2.27
N GLN A 214 7.83 21.74 1.96
CA GLN A 214 8.15 22.14 0.60
C GLN A 214 8.75 20.95 -0.15
N ASN A 215 9.76 20.30 0.41
CA ASN A 215 10.61 19.33 -0.28
C ASN A 215 10.10 17.89 -0.31
N LEU A 216 9.27 17.49 0.66
CA LEU A 216 8.83 16.10 0.83
C LEU A 216 7.32 15.90 0.63
N THR A 217 6.52 16.95 0.51
CA THR A 217 5.06 16.83 0.30
C THR A 217 4.58 17.32 -1.06
N GLY A 218 5.37 18.17 -1.73
CA GLY A 218 5.06 18.59 -3.10
C GLY A 218 5.46 17.50 -4.10
N GLY A 219 4.48 16.83 -4.72
CA GLY A 219 4.71 15.84 -5.77
C GLY A 219 5.47 16.39 -6.98
N ASP A 220 5.48 17.71 -7.17
CA ASP A 220 6.14 18.41 -8.28
C ASP A 220 7.63 18.71 -8.02
N GLN A 221 8.14 18.45 -6.81
CA GLN A 221 9.52 18.77 -6.50
C GLN A 221 10.47 17.66 -6.98
N PRO A 222 11.56 18.00 -7.72
CA PRO A 222 12.52 17.01 -8.22
C PRO A 222 13.16 16.18 -7.10
N LEU A 223 13.36 16.76 -5.92
CA LEU A 223 13.91 16.04 -4.77
C LEU A 223 12.98 14.93 -4.28
N TYR A 224 11.68 15.22 -4.19
CA TYR A 224 10.66 14.23 -3.81
C TYR A 224 10.65 13.07 -4.81
N MET A 225 10.62 13.36 -6.11
CA MET A 225 10.65 12.34 -7.16
C MET A 225 11.94 11.50 -7.11
N ALA A 226 13.11 12.14 -6.93
CA ALA A 226 14.39 11.44 -6.85
C ALA A 226 14.46 10.53 -5.62
N MET A 227 14.04 11.02 -4.44
CA MET A 227 14.00 10.20 -3.23
C MET A 227 13.00 9.06 -3.36
N TYR A 228 11.80 9.32 -3.90
CA TYR A 228 10.79 8.29 -4.10
C TYR A 228 11.27 7.20 -5.06
N PHE A 229 11.88 7.58 -6.18
CA PHE A 229 12.49 6.65 -7.13
C PHE A 229 13.59 5.79 -6.49
N LEU A 230 14.51 6.42 -5.75
CA LEU A 230 15.59 5.71 -5.06
C LEU A 230 15.07 4.75 -3.98
N LEU A 231 14.06 5.16 -3.22
CA LEU A 231 13.42 4.31 -2.22
C LEU A 231 12.71 3.11 -2.86
N ILE A 232 12.00 3.31 -3.97
CA ILE A 232 11.38 2.19 -4.71
C ILE A 232 12.44 1.18 -5.14
N ILE A 233 13.54 1.63 -5.73
CA ILE A 233 14.64 0.74 -6.14
C ILE A 233 15.21 0.00 -4.91
N GLY A 234 15.55 0.74 -3.86
CA GLY A 234 16.12 0.18 -2.64
C GLY A 234 15.22 -0.88 -2.01
N PHE A 235 13.94 -0.59 -1.82
CA PHE A 235 12.98 -1.53 -1.27
C PHE A 235 12.69 -2.72 -2.19
N THR A 236 12.76 -2.52 -3.51
CA THR A 236 12.59 -3.63 -4.46
C THR A 236 13.72 -4.64 -4.31
N TYR A 237 14.97 -4.20 -4.29
CA TYR A 237 16.11 -5.10 -4.06
C TYR A 237 16.09 -5.74 -2.67
N PHE A 238 15.79 -4.95 -1.64
CA PHE A 238 15.69 -5.45 -0.27
C PHE A 238 14.61 -6.53 -0.12
N TYR A 239 13.42 -6.28 -0.67
CA TYR A 239 12.30 -7.23 -0.58
C TYR A 239 12.57 -8.52 -1.37
N VAL A 240 13.15 -8.41 -2.57
CA VAL A 240 13.55 -9.60 -3.34
C VAL A 240 14.61 -10.41 -2.60
N ALA A 241 15.62 -9.76 -2.00
CA ALA A 241 16.67 -10.47 -1.26
C ALA A 241 16.16 -11.23 -0.03
N ILE A 242 15.12 -10.72 0.66
CA ILE A 242 14.52 -11.39 1.81
C ILE A 242 13.60 -12.54 1.38
N THR A 243 12.80 -12.32 0.34
CA THR A 243 11.82 -13.32 -0.13
C THR A 243 12.44 -14.44 -0.96
N PHE A 244 13.51 -14.13 -1.68
CA PHE A 244 14.27 -15.06 -2.48
C PHE A 244 15.67 -15.18 -1.87
N ASN A 245 15.79 -16.05 -0.86
CA ASN A 245 17.07 -16.41 -0.30
C ASN A 245 17.68 -17.54 -1.16
N PRO A 246 18.69 -17.28 -2.01
CA PRO A 246 19.28 -18.32 -2.84
C PRO A 246 20.11 -19.35 -2.04
N GLU A 247 20.33 -19.11 -0.74
CA GLU A 247 21.06 -20.01 0.16
C GLU A 247 20.15 -20.94 0.99
N GLU A 248 18.83 -20.69 1.03
CA GLU A 248 17.80 -21.58 1.62
C GLU A 248 17.01 -22.33 0.54
#